data_AF-A0A2H3JIZ9-F1
#
_entry.id   AF-A0A2H3JIZ9-F1
#
_cell.length_a   1.000
_cell.length_b   1.000
_cell.length_c   1.000
_cell.angle_alpha   90.00
_cell.angle_beta   90.00
_cell.angle_gamma   90.00
#
_symmetry.space_group_name_H-M   'P 1'
#
loop_
_entity.id
_entity.type
_entity.pdbx_description
1 polymer ?
#
loop_
_entity_poly.entity_id
_entity_poly.type
_entity_poly.pdbx_seq_one_letter_code
_entity_poly.pdbx_strand_id
1 'polypeptide(L)'
;VWLIALCDAAVTIAAHYPSEASNTILKFLVAGPPLMAANATLTKTFLAGWVGIIAATAFRVASYRALGRLFTFELSIREDHKLISDGPYTFVRHPSYTALYLLMPPMFACQLGPGSWALECGILKTPMGLVCASVWLGYMSLLCYVMAKRVNVEDEMLKEAFGHQWLEWAARTRYRLIPGIY
;
A
#
# COMPACT_ATOMS: atom_id res chain seq x y z
N VAL A 1 2.19 -4.72 -7.79
CA VAL A 1 3.28 -3.92 -7.16
C VAL A 1 4.66 -4.36 -7.62
N TRP A 2 5.14 -5.54 -7.21
CA TRP A 2 6.53 -5.96 -7.44
C TRP A 2 6.94 -6.00 -8.91
N LEU A 3 6.06 -6.47 -9.79
CA LEU A 3 6.32 -6.49 -11.23
C LEU A 3 6.58 -5.10 -11.80
N ILE A 4 5.75 -4.10 -11.43
CA ILE A 4 5.90 -2.71 -11.90
C ILE A 4 7.24 -2.13 -11.39
N ALA A 5 7.57 -2.36 -10.13
CA ALA A 5 8.83 -1.90 -9.54
C ALA A 5 10.06 -2.57 -10.18
N LEU A 6 9.98 -3.85 -10.53
CA LEU A 6 11.04 -4.57 -11.24
C LEU A 6 11.21 -4.05 -12.66
N CYS A 7 10.12 -3.80 -13.39
CA CYS A 7 10.19 -3.19 -14.72
C CYS A 7 10.80 -1.78 -14.66
N ASP A 8 10.40 -0.99 -13.67
CA ASP A 8 10.93 0.35 -13.43
C ASP A 8 12.44 0.36 -13.17
N ALA A 9 12.91 -0.51 -12.27
CA ALA A 9 14.33 -0.69 -11.99
C ALA A 9 15.09 -1.21 -13.22
N ALA A 10 14.56 -2.21 -13.92
CA ALA A 10 15.21 -2.80 -15.09
C ALA A 10 15.38 -1.79 -16.22
N VAL A 11 14.34 -0.99 -16.51
CA VAL A 11 14.41 0.06 -17.55
C VAL A 11 15.35 1.18 -17.14
N THR A 12 15.31 1.63 -15.87
CA THR A 12 16.21 2.68 -15.38
C THR A 12 17.67 2.24 -15.50
N ILE A 13 18.00 1.00 -15.09
CA ILE A 13 19.36 0.45 -15.21
C ILE A 13 19.75 0.31 -16.68
N ALA A 14 18.88 -0.26 -17.52
CA ALA A 14 19.15 -0.47 -18.94
C ALA A 14 19.36 0.85 -19.71
N ALA A 15 18.68 1.93 -19.30
CA ALA A 15 18.84 3.26 -19.87
C ALA A 15 20.19 3.91 -19.51
N HIS A 16 20.72 3.66 -18.31
CA HIS A 16 21.97 4.25 -17.83
C HIS A 16 23.22 3.43 -18.14
N TYR A 17 23.07 2.12 -18.34
CA TYR A 17 24.17 1.19 -18.61
C TYR A 17 23.95 0.44 -19.93
N PRO A 18 24.38 0.99 -21.08
CA PRO A 18 24.17 0.37 -22.38
C PRO A 18 24.93 -0.96 -22.52
N SER A 19 24.21 -2.02 -22.90
CA SER A 19 24.74 -3.36 -23.18
C SER A 19 23.80 -4.11 -24.11
N GLU A 20 24.19 -5.27 -24.65
CA GLU A 20 23.27 -6.12 -25.42
C GLU A 20 22.05 -6.56 -24.60
N ALA A 21 22.27 -6.86 -23.31
CA ALA A 21 21.19 -7.16 -22.38
C ALA A 21 20.25 -5.97 -22.19
N SER A 22 20.80 -4.76 -22.03
CA SER A 22 20.02 -3.52 -21.90
C SER A 22 19.16 -3.26 -23.13
N ASN A 23 19.72 -3.46 -24.34
CA ASN A 23 18.96 -3.33 -25.59
C ASN A 23 17.80 -4.33 -25.67
N THR A 24 18.00 -5.55 -25.18
CA THR A 24 16.95 -6.58 -25.11
C THR A 24 15.85 -6.15 -24.15
N ILE A 25 16.21 -5.72 -22.93
CA ILE A 25 15.28 -5.22 -21.92
C ILE A 25 14.44 -4.05 -22.44
N LEU A 26 15.09 -3.05 -23.05
CA LEU A 26 14.39 -1.86 -23.57
C LEU A 26 13.43 -2.22 -24.70
N LYS A 27 13.79 -3.15 -25.59
CA LYS A 27 12.88 -3.61 -26.67
C LYS A 27 11.60 -4.25 -26.13
N PHE A 28 11.67 -4.96 -25.01
CA PHE A 28 10.50 -5.64 -24.43
C PHE A 28 9.69 -4.76 -23.49
N LEU A 29 10.35 -3.86 -22.76
CA LEU A 29 9.71 -3.06 -21.71
C LEU A 29 9.35 -1.64 -22.14
N VAL A 30 9.79 -1.17 -23.31
CA VAL A 30 9.44 0.16 -23.83
C VAL A 30 8.50 0.00 -25.01
N ALA A 31 7.30 0.59 -24.92
CA ALA A 31 6.30 0.50 -26.01
C ALA A 31 6.55 1.51 -27.15
N GLY A 32 7.46 2.47 -26.96
CA GLY A 32 7.83 3.50 -27.92
C GLY A 32 9.33 3.50 -28.28
N PRO A 33 9.85 4.61 -28.84
CA PRO A 33 11.26 4.74 -29.15
C PRO A 33 12.14 4.48 -27.91
N PRO A 34 13.29 3.78 -28.02
CA PRO A 34 14.19 3.51 -26.90
C PRO A 34 14.64 4.77 -26.15
N LEU A 35 14.68 5.93 -26.82
CA LEU A 35 14.98 7.22 -26.21
C LEU A 35 14.02 7.58 -25.06
N MET A 36 12.78 7.08 -25.07
CA MET A 36 11.82 7.29 -23.98
C MET A 36 12.31 6.71 -22.65
N ALA A 37 13.13 5.66 -22.68
CA ALA A 37 13.71 5.08 -21.47
C ALA A 37 14.68 6.03 -20.76
N ALA A 38 15.28 6.99 -21.48
CA ALA A 38 16.15 7.99 -20.88
C ALA A 38 15.39 8.95 -19.94
N ASN A 39 14.07 9.06 -20.09
CA ASN A 39 13.22 9.84 -19.20
C ASN A 39 12.86 9.08 -17.91
N ALA A 40 13.02 7.74 -17.91
CA ALA A 40 12.80 6.93 -16.72
C ALA A 40 13.94 7.17 -15.72
N THR A 41 13.66 8.00 -14.71
CA THR A 41 14.65 8.51 -13.77
C THR A 41 14.09 8.56 -12.35
N LEU A 42 14.99 8.50 -11.37
CA LEU A 42 14.67 8.67 -9.96
C LEU A 42 14.28 10.13 -9.67
N THR A 43 12.99 10.42 -9.65
CA THR A 43 12.49 11.77 -9.35
C THR A 43 12.32 12.02 -7.85
N LYS A 44 12.23 13.30 -7.47
CA LYS A 44 11.89 13.70 -6.08
C LYS A 44 10.56 13.09 -5.62
N THR A 45 9.60 12.97 -6.54
CA THR A 45 8.29 12.34 -6.31
C THR A 45 8.43 10.85 -5.99
N PHE A 46 9.28 10.15 -6.73
CA PHE A 46 9.58 8.74 -6.45
C PHE A 46 10.22 8.56 -5.06
N LEU A 47 11.21 9.40 -4.71
CA LEU A 47 11.85 9.36 -3.39
C LEU A 47 10.85 9.66 -2.26
N ALA A 48 9.99 10.67 -2.44
CA ALA A 48 8.93 10.98 -1.48
C ALA A 48 7.93 9.82 -1.33
N GLY A 49 7.57 9.17 -2.44
CA GLY A 49 6.77 7.96 -2.44
C GLY A 49 7.43 6.81 -1.65
N TRP A 50 8.72 6.57 -1.87
CA TRP A 50 9.47 5.56 -1.11
C TRP A 50 9.47 5.82 0.39
N VAL A 51 9.76 7.06 0.81
CA VAL A 51 9.70 7.46 2.22
C VAL A 51 8.29 7.22 2.78
N GLY A 52 7.24 7.57 2.03
CA GLY A 52 5.85 7.31 2.42
C GLY A 52 5.53 5.82 2.56
N ILE A 53 5.98 4.98 1.64
CA ILE A 53 5.81 3.51 1.71
C ILE A 53 6.50 2.95 2.95
N ILE A 54 7.73 3.39 3.24
CA ILE A 54 8.49 2.96 4.42
C ILE A 54 7.75 3.37 5.69
N ALA A 55 7.30 4.62 5.78
CA ALA A 55 6.56 5.13 6.94
C ALA A 55 5.25 4.36 7.18
N ALA A 56 4.43 4.17 6.15
CA ALA A 56 3.18 3.42 6.26
C ALA A 56 3.42 1.93 6.58
N THR A 57 4.46 1.32 6.01
CA THR A 57 4.86 -0.06 6.34
C THR A 57 5.32 -0.18 7.79
N ALA A 58 6.13 0.77 8.27
CA ALA A 58 6.59 0.81 9.66
C ALA A 58 5.41 0.96 10.62
N PHE A 59 4.44 1.82 10.30
CA PHE A 59 3.20 1.97 11.08
C PHE A 59 2.39 0.67 11.13
N ARG A 60 2.31 -0.05 10.01
CA ARG A 60 1.67 -1.38 9.97
C ARG A 60 2.39 -2.40 10.84
N VAL A 61 3.72 -2.45 10.73
CA VAL A 61 4.55 -3.37 11.53
C VAL A 61 4.41 -3.04 13.02
N ALA A 62 4.35 -1.77 13.39
CA ALA A 62 4.09 -1.36 14.77
C ALA A 62 2.73 -1.87 15.27
N SER A 63 1.69 -1.84 14.42
CA SER A 63 0.36 -2.38 14.75
C SER A 63 0.42 -3.88 15.04
N TYR A 64 1.13 -4.64 14.20
CA TYR A 64 1.31 -6.09 14.41
C TYR A 64 2.17 -6.41 15.64
N ARG A 65 3.20 -5.60 15.90
CA ARG A 65 4.02 -5.76 17.11
C ARG A 65 3.23 -5.48 18.39
N ALA A 66 2.34 -4.49 18.38
CA ALA A 66 1.48 -4.18 19.52
C ALA A 66 0.48 -5.32 19.81
N LEU A 67 -0.11 -5.94 18.77
CA LEU A 67 -0.94 -7.14 18.96
C LEU A 67 -0.14 -8.38 19.37
N GLY A 68 1.10 -8.51 18.89
CA GLY A 68 1.98 -9.62 19.21
C GLY A 68 1.34 -10.98 18.90
N ARG A 69 1.23 -11.86 19.91
CA ARG A 69 0.65 -13.21 19.77
C ARG A 69 -0.86 -13.22 19.57
N LEU A 70 -1.54 -12.09 19.76
CA LEU A 70 -2.99 -11.95 19.58
C LEU A 70 -3.39 -11.65 18.13
N PHE A 71 -2.43 -11.36 17.24
CA PHE A 71 -2.72 -11.08 15.83
C PHE A 71 -3.16 -12.34 15.07
N THR A 72 -4.30 -12.25 14.38
CA THR A 72 -4.80 -13.26 13.44
C THR A 72 -5.29 -12.59 12.15
N PHE A 73 -5.07 -13.27 11.01
CA PHE A 73 -5.63 -12.81 9.72
C PHE A 73 -7.15 -13.08 9.61
N GLU A 74 -7.61 -14.09 10.35
CA GLU A 74 -9.03 -14.39 10.54
C GLU A 74 -9.55 -13.67 11.77
N LEU A 75 -10.78 -13.17 11.68
CA LEU A 75 -11.50 -12.56 12.80
C LEU A 75 -11.85 -13.68 13.79
N SER A 76 -11.00 -13.90 14.78
CA SER A 76 -11.24 -14.88 15.84
C SER A 76 -10.72 -14.37 17.18
N ILE A 77 -11.55 -14.52 18.20
CA ILE A 77 -11.17 -14.26 19.58
C ILE A 77 -10.47 -15.52 20.07
N ARG A 78 -9.25 -15.36 20.60
CA ARG A 78 -8.45 -16.47 21.15
C ARG A 78 -8.79 -16.67 22.63
N GLU A 79 -8.50 -17.86 23.13
CA GLU A 79 -8.36 -18.06 24.58
C GLU A 79 -7.31 -17.07 25.12
N ASP A 80 -7.63 -16.36 26.20
CA ASP A 80 -6.86 -15.25 26.78
C ASP A 80 -6.68 -13.99 25.90
N HIS A 81 -7.56 -13.75 24.91
CA HIS A 81 -7.49 -12.51 24.13
C HIS A 81 -7.67 -11.28 25.03
N LYS A 82 -6.74 -10.32 24.93
CA LYS A 82 -6.79 -9.05 25.66
C LYS A 82 -6.99 -7.91 24.68
N LEU A 83 -7.80 -6.93 25.07
CA LEU A 83 -7.97 -5.71 24.31
C LEU A 83 -6.69 -4.87 24.37
N ILE A 84 -5.98 -4.77 23.24
CA ILE A 84 -4.80 -3.92 23.09
C ILE A 84 -5.24 -2.49 22.81
N SER A 85 -4.77 -1.57 23.63
CA SER A 85 -5.16 -0.14 23.56
C SER A 85 -3.96 0.82 23.55
N ASP A 86 -2.75 0.28 23.49
CA ASP A 86 -1.48 1.02 23.48
C ASP A 86 -0.85 1.13 22.08
N GLY A 87 0.19 1.95 21.97
CA GLY A 87 0.92 2.15 20.71
C GLY A 87 0.01 2.72 19.61
N PRO A 88 0.02 2.16 18.38
CA PRO A 88 -0.85 2.63 17.29
C PRO A 88 -2.35 2.63 17.62
N TYR A 89 -2.78 1.76 18.55
CA TYR A 89 -4.18 1.63 18.98
C TYR A 89 -4.67 2.78 19.88
N THR A 90 -3.79 3.69 20.30
CA THR A 90 -4.21 4.93 20.97
C THR A 90 -4.77 5.95 19.98
N PHE A 91 -4.31 5.93 18.73
CA PHE A 91 -4.67 6.93 17.72
C PHE A 91 -5.92 6.55 16.91
N VAL A 92 -6.00 5.28 16.51
CA VAL A 92 -7.10 4.73 15.70
C VAL A 92 -7.36 3.29 16.13
N ARG A 93 -8.61 2.83 16.02
CA ARG A 93 -8.99 1.46 16.44
C ARG A 93 -8.43 0.36 15.55
N HIS A 94 -8.27 0.62 14.25
CA HIS A 94 -7.73 -0.36 13.31
C HIS A 94 -6.48 0.16 12.56
N PRO A 95 -5.35 0.34 13.26
CA PRO A 95 -4.16 1.00 12.72
C PRO A 95 -3.50 0.21 11.57
N SER A 96 -3.62 -1.13 11.55
CA SER A 96 -3.18 -1.95 10.41
C SER A 96 -3.94 -1.64 9.12
N TYR A 97 -5.25 -1.38 9.21
CA TYR A 97 -6.07 -1.02 8.06
C TYR A 97 -5.82 0.44 7.67
N THR A 98 -5.65 1.34 8.62
CA THR A 98 -5.17 2.70 8.36
C THR A 98 -3.87 2.70 7.55
N ALA A 99 -2.91 1.85 7.94
CA ALA A 99 -1.64 1.71 7.24
C ALA A 99 -1.82 1.28 5.77
N LEU A 100 -2.81 0.43 5.45
CA LEU A 100 -3.14 0.06 4.08
C LEU A 100 -3.58 1.26 3.24
N TYR A 101 -4.47 2.10 3.79
CA TYR A 101 -4.90 3.32 3.11
C TYR A 101 -3.76 4.32 2.94
N LEU A 102 -2.91 4.49 3.97
CA LEU A 102 -1.73 5.36 3.92
C LEU A 102 -0.70 4.89 2.90
N LEU A 103 -0.67 3.60 2.56
CA LEU A 103 0.23 3.04 1.54
C LEU A 103 -0.17 3.46 0.11
N MET A 104 -1.44 3.83 -0.13
CA MET A 104 -1.97 4.04 -1.47
C MET A 104 -1.39 5.28 -2.17
N PRO A 105 -1.47 6.51 -1.62
CA PRO A 105 -0.91 7.69 -2.29
C PRO A 105 0.58 7.57 -2.65
N PRO A 106 1.49 7.13 -1.76
CA PRO A 106 2.90 7.03 -2.11
C PRO A 106 3.20 5.91 -3.11
N MET A 107 2.40 4.85 -3.13
CA MET A 107 2.49 3.80 -4.14
C MET A 107 2.10 4.32 -5.53
N PHE A 108 1.02 5.09 -5.64
CA PHE A 108 0.66 5.76 -6.89
C PHE A 108 1.71 6.78 -7.31
N ALA A 109 2.29 7.54 -6.37
CA ALA A 109 3.38 8.47 -6.67
C ALA A 109 4.62 7.76 -7.26
N CYS A 110 4.95 6.55 -6.80
CA CYS A 110 6.04 5.77 -7.38
C CYS A 110 5.68 5.16 -8.75
N GLN A 111 4.45 4.69 -8.92
CA GLN A 111 4.05 3.95 -10.13
C GLN A 111 3.62 4.86 -11.29
N LEU A 112 3.04 6.03 -10.99
CA LEU A 112 2.43 6.94 -11.95
C LEU A 112 3.05 8.35 -11.90
N GLY A 113 4.08 8.55 -11.08
CA GLY A 113 4.80 9.82 -11.02
C GLY A 113 5.65 10.08 -12.26
N PRO A 114 6.04 11.35 -12.51
CA PRO A 114 7.03 11.67 -13.54
C PRO A 114 8.30 10.85 -13.37
N GLY A 115 8.86 10.37 -14.48
CA GLY A 115 10.02 9.49 -14.48
C GLY A 115 9.73 8.01 -14.21
N SER A 116 8.46 7.62 -13.98
CA SER A 116 8.11 6.21 -13.83
C SER A 116 8.04 5.50 -15.19
N TRP A 117 8.41 4.23 -15.21
CA TRP A 117 8.33 3.36 -16.37
C TRP A 117 6.94 3.33 -17.00
N ALA A 118 5.89 3.22 -16.18
CA ALA A 118 4.52 3.11 -16.69
C ALA A 118 4.10 4.35 -17.51
N LEU A 119 4.52 5.55 -17.06
CA LEU A 119 4.19 6.82 -17.71
C LEU A 119 5.15 7.13 -18.87
N GLU A 120 6.45 7.05 -18.63
CA GLU A 120 7.48 7.48 -19.59
C GLU A 120 7.67 6.51 -20.74
N CYS A 121 7.51 5.20 -20.53
CA CYS A 121 7.74 4.20 -21.58
C CYS A 121 6.51 3.90 -22.45
N GLY A 122 5.45 4.72 -22.32
CA GLY A 122 4.24 4.63 -23.14
C GLY A 122 3.36 3.42 -22.86
N ILE A 123 3.65 2.64 -21.82
CA ILE A 123 2.90 1.41 -21.47
C ILE A 123 1.43 1.72 -21.23
N LEU A 124 1.12 2.79 -20.50
CA LEU A 124 -0.25 3.22 -20.24
C LEU A 124 -1.01 3.69 -21.50
N LYS A 125 -0.33 3.89 -22.64
CA LYS A 125 -0.96 4.21 -23.92
C LYS A 125 -1.32 2.95 -24.72
N THR A 126 -0.84 1.79 -24.30
CA THR A 126 -1.16 0.51 -24.95
C THR A 126 -2.46 -0.08 -24.38
N PRO A 127 -3.26 -0.81 -25.18
CA PRO A 127 -4.46 -1.48 -24.67
C PRO A 127 -4.14 -2.45 -23.52
N MET A 128 -3.03 -3.19 -23.62
CA MET A 128 -2.59 -4.11 -22.56
C MET A 128 -2.25 -3.38 -21.27
N GLY A 129 -1.47 -2.28 -21.35
CA GLY A 129 -1.12 -1.48 -20.18
C GLY A 129 -2.32 -0.85 -19.50
N LEU A 130 -3.33 -0.41 -20.28
CA LEU A 130 -4.60 0.08 -19.74
C LEU A 130 -5.40 -1.01 -19.02
N VAL A 131 -5.47 -2.21 -19.59
CA VAL A 131 -6.12 -3.36 -18.95
C VAL A 131 -5.40 -3.70 -17.64
N CYS A 132 -4.07 -3.82 -17.65
CA CYS A 132 -3.29 -4.09 -16.44
C CYS A 132 -3.47 -3.01 -15.36
N ALA A 133 -3.45 -1.73 -15.75
CA ALA A 133 -3.66 -0.62 -14.83
C ALA A 133 -5.08 -0.62 -14.25
N SER A 134 -6.09 -0.92 -15.07
CA SER A 134 -7.49 -1.00 -14.65
C SER A 134 -7.74 -2.18 -13.69
N VAL A 135 -7.17 -3.35 -13.99
CA VAL A 135 -7.22 -4.52 -13.09
C VAL A 135 -6.53 -4.21 -11.76
N TRP A 136 -5.37 -3.56 -11.81
CA TRP A 136 -4.63 -3.14 -10.63
C TRP A 136 -5.44 -2.16 -9.75
N LEU A 137 -6.00 -1.11 -10.36
CA LEU A 137 -6.87 -0.15 -9.67
C LEU A 137 -8.13 -0.81 -9.11
N GLY A 138 -8.76 -1.70 -9.87
CA GLY A 138 -9.92 -2.47 -9.42
C GLY A 138 -9.60 -3.35 -8.22
N TYR A 139 -8.48 -4.07 -8.25
CA TYR A 139 -8.01 -4.89 -7.14
C TYR A 139 -7.71 -4.05 -5.88
N MET A 140 -7.02 -2.91 -6.02
CA MET A 140 -6.76 -1.99 -4.90
C MET A 140 -8.06 -1.41 -4.33
N SER A 141 -9.01 -1.04 -5.18
CA SER A 141 -10.31 -0.50 -4.78
C SER A 141 -11.13 -1.55 -4.03
N LEU A 142 -11.14 -2.80 -4.52
CA LEU A 142 -11.79 -3.94 -3.86
C LEU A 142 -11.15 -4.22 -2.50
N LEU A 143 -9.82 -4.20 -2.40
CA LEU A 143 -9.10 -4.37 -1.13
C LEU A 143 -9.53 -3.30 -0.12
N CYS A 144 -9.52 -2.02 -0.53
CA CYS A 144 -9.97 -0.89 0.29
C CYS A 144 -11.43 -1.05 0.74
N TYR A 145 -12.31 -1.49 -0.15
CA TYR A 145 -13.71 -1.73 0.18
C TYR A 145 -13.89 -2.86 1.19
N VAL A 146 -13.23 -4.01 0.97
CA VAL A 146 -13.30 -5.17 1.88
C VAL A 146 -12.77 -4.81 3.26
N MET A 147 -11.67 -4.07 3.35
CA MET A 147 -11.11 -3.63 4.64
C MET A 147 -12.04 -2.65 5.36
N ALA A 148 -12.65 -1.70 4.65
CA ALA A 148 -13.64 -0.79 5.24
C ALA A 148 -14.85 -1.54 5.80
N LYS A 149 -15.32 -2.59 5.11
CA LYS A 149 -16.41 -3.43 5.59
C LYS A 149 -15.99 -4.28 6.80
N ARG A 150 -14.76 -4.81 6.79
CA ARG A 150 -14.21 -5.62 7.89
C ARG A 150 -14.09 -4.85 9.19
N VAL A 151 -13.75 -3.56 9.14
CA VAL A 151 -13.67 -2.69 10.31
C VAL A 151 -14.91 -2.79 11.19
N ASN A 152 -16.11 -2.65 10.61
CA ASN A 152 -17.34 -2.65 11.40
C ASN A 152 -17.60 -4.01 12.06
N VAL A 153 -17.37 -5.10 11.33
CA VAL A 153 -17.54 -6.46 11.85
C VAL A 153 -16.55 -6.74 12.98
N GLU A 154 -15.30 -6.35 12.80
CA GLU A 154 -14.26 -6.51 13.83
C GLU A 154 -14.57 -5.70 15.09
N ASP A 155 -15.02 -4.46 14.90
CA ASP A 155 -15.41 -3.54 15.96
C ASP A 155 -16.61 -4.08 16.78
N GLU A 156 -17.61 -4.65 16.10
CA GLU A 156 -18.75 -5.34 16.72
C GLU A 156 -18.31 -6.58 17.49
N MET A 157 -17.47 -7.43 16.90
CA MET A 157 -16.93 -8.62 17.58
C MET A 157 -16.12 -8.25 18.84
N LEU A 158 -15.29 -7.20 18.77
CA LEU A 158 -14.54 -6.70 19.91
C LEU A 158 -15.48 -6.13 20.99
N LYS A 159 -16.55 -5.44 20.59
CA LYS A 159 -17.56 -4.93 21.52
C LYS A 159 -18.29 -6.07 22.23
N GLU A 160 -18.68 -7.12 21.51
CA GLU A 160 -19.34 -8.30 22.09
C GLU A 160 -18.41 -9.04 23.07
N ALA A 161 -17.12 -9.17 22.72
CA ALA A 161 -16.14 -9.87 23.54
C ALA A 161 -15.73 -9.11 24.82
N PHE A 162 -15.51 -7.80 24.71
CA PHE A 162 -14.88 -6.99 25.75
C PHE A 162 -15.85 -6.01 26.45
N GLY A 163 -17.07 -5.85 25.94
CA GLY A 163 -18.14 -5.07 26.56
C GLY A 163 -17.69 -3.68 27.03
N HIS A 164 -17.67 -3.47 28.34
CA HIS A 164 -17.34 -2.19 28.95
C HIS A 164 -15.90 -1.73 28.65
N GLN A 165 -14.93 -2.65 28.61
CA GLN A 165 -13.53 -2.29 28.32
C GLN A 165 -13.40 -1.72 26.91
N TRP A 166 -14.13 -2.29 25.95
CA TRP A 166 -14.18 -1.76 24.59
C TRP A 166 -14.86 -0.40 24.53
N LEU A 167 -15.96 -0.19 25.27
CA LEU A 167 -16.65 1.10 25.31
C LEU A 167 -15.75 2.23 25.84
N GLU A 168 -15.04 1.98 26.95
CA GLU A 168 -14.09 2.94 27.51
C GLU A 168 -12.93 3.23 26.54
N TRP A 169 -12.39 2.20 25.90
CA TRP A 169 -11.34 2.36 24.91
C TRP A 169 -11.83 3.11 23.68
N ALA A 170 -12.96 2.74 23.08
CA ALA A 170 -13.53 3.39 21.90
C ALA A 170 -13.91 4.86 22.17
N ALA A 171 -14.30 5.20 23.40
CA ALA A 171 -14.55 6.59 23.79
C ALA A 171 -13.26 7.45 23.79
N ARG A 172 -12.11 6.85 24.15
CA ARG A 172 -10.78 7.49 24.10
C ARG A 172 -10.22 7.51 22.68
N THR A 173 -10.31 6.39 21.97
CA THR A 173 -9.83 6.21 20.59
C THR A 173 -11.01 6.30 19.63
N ARG A 174 -11.48 7.53 19.41
CA ARG A 174 -12.72 7.81 18.66
C ARG A 174 -12.69 7.32 17.21
N TYR A 175 -11.53 7.38 16.57
CA TYR A 175 -11.39 7.14 15.13
C TYR A 175 -11.22 5.66 14.81
N ARG A 176 -11.95 5.16 13.80
CA ARG A 176 -11.80 3.78 13.33
C ARG A 176 -10.56 3.60 12.45
N LEU A 177 -10.43 4.46 11.45
CA LEU A 177 -9.43 4.34 10.39
C LEU A 177 -8.60 5.62 10.22
N ILE A 178 -9.24 6.77 10.03
CA ILE A 178 -8.56 8.03 9.79
C ILE A 178 -9.12 9.05 10.79
N PRO A 179 -8.28 9.92 11.38
CA PRO A 179 -8.76 11.06 12.16
C PRO A 179 -9.83 11.84 11.39
N GLY A 180 -11.05 11.88 11.92
CA GLY A 180 -12.22 12.52 11.31
C GLY A 180 -13.24 11.57 10.67
N ILE A 181 -12.94 10.27 10.53
CA ILE A 181 -13.90 9.23 10.10
C ILE A 181 -14.25 8.34 11.31
N TYR A 182 -15.55 8.34 11.66
CA TYR A 182 -16.11 7.74 12.89
C TYR A 182 -16.47 6.25 12.77
#